data_AF-A0A2H5PC17-F1
#
_entry.id   AF-A0A2H5PC17-F1
#
_cell.length_a   1.000
_cell.length_b   1.000
_cell.length_c   1.000
_cell.angle_alpha   90.00
_cell.angle_beta   90.00
_cell.angle_gamma   90.00
#
_symmetry.space_group_name_H-M   'P 1'
#
loop_
_entity.id
_entity.type
_entity.pdbx_description
1 polymer ?
#
loop_
_entity_poly.entity_id
_entity_poly.type
_entity_poly.pdbx_seq_one_letter_code
_entity_poly.pdbx_strand_id
1 'polypeptide(L)'
;MQAVACPQVQFVSIEDIPEDIINKEKEIEMQREDLISKPENIRERIVEGRITKRLGELALSEQPFIKDDSVLVKDLVKQTVAAIGENIKVRRFVRFTLGETNEETQTETEA
;
A
#
# COMPACT_ATOMS: atom_id res chain seq x y z
N MET A 1 6.66 -4.06 -15.51
CA MET A 1 7.73 -3.95 -14.48
C MET A 1 7.32 -3.17 -13.23
N GLN A 2 6.24 -2.36 -13.25
CA GLN A 2 5.80 -1.57 -12.08
C GLN A 2 5.75 -2.34 -10.75
N ALA A 3 5.00 -3.45 -10.71
CA ALA A 3 4.81 -4.23 -9.47
C ALA A 3 6.10 -4.87 -8.90
N VAL A 4 7.16 -4.98 -9.71
CA VAL A 4 8.46 -5.53 -9.26
C VAL A 4 9.30 -4.43 -8.61
N ALA A 5 9.20 -3.19 -9.10
CA ALA A 5 10.03 -2.09 -8.64
C ALA A 5 9.52 -1.42 -7.36
N CYS A 6 8.26 -1.65 -6.99
CA CYS A 6 7.66 -1.15 -5.76
C CYS A 6 7.51 -2.31 -4.77
N PRO A 7 8.55 -2.65 -3.97
CA PRO A 7 8.54 -3.86 -3.14
C PRO A 7 7.50 -3.84 -2.02
N GLN A 8 7.08 -2.65 -1.59
CA GLN A 8 6.03 -2.46 -0.59
C GLN A 8 4.60 -2.76 -1.10
N VAL A 9 4.39 -2.85 -2.41
CA VAL A 9 3.04 -3.02 -2.99
C VAL A 9 2.54 -4.44 -2.79
N GLN A 10 1.39 -4.56 -2.13
CA GLN A 10 0.75 -5.83 -1.80
C GLN A 10 -0.68 -5.93 -2.37
N PHE A 11 -1.35 -4.79 -2.57
CA PHE A 11 -2.74 -4.72 -3.00
C PHE A 11 -2.88 -4.00 -4.35
N VAL A 12 -3.99 -4.23 -5.06
CA VAL A 12 -4.23 -3.56 -6.35
C VAL A 12 -4.74 -2.13 -6.12
N SER A 13 -5.71 -1.94 -5.24
CA SER A 13 -6.22 -0.63 -4.82
C SER A 13 -6.24 -0.50 -3.29
N ILE A 14 -6.49 0.71 -2.78
CA ILE A 14 -6.68 0.96 -1.35
C ILE A 14 -7.91 0.19 -0.82
N GLU A 15 -8.93 0.05 -1.65
CA GLU A 15 -10.19 -0.63 -1.32
C GLU A 15 -9.99 -2.13 -1.06
N ASP A 16 -8.94 -2.72 -1.63
CA ASP A 16 -8.60 -4.13 -1.43
C ASP A 16 -7.86 -4.38 -0.09
N ILE A 17 -7.53 -3.34 0.67
CA ILE A 17 -6.78 -3.44 1.93
C ILE A 17 -7.77 -3.79 3.07
N PRO A 18 -7.59 -4.92 3.78
CA PRO A 18 -8.43 -5.28 4.92
C PRO A 18 -8.39 -4.23 6.04
N GLU A 19 -9.53 -3.94 6.66
CA GLU A 19 -9.64 -2.98 7.77
C GLU A 19 -8.73 -3.34 8.96
N ASP A 20 -8.49 -4.63 9.19
CA ASP A 20 -7.57 -5.11 10.23
C ASP A 20 -6.15 -4.56 10.05
N ILE A 21 -5.65 -4.46 8.81
CA ILE A 21 -4.33 -3.92 8.52
C ILE A 21 -4.34 -2.40 8.72
N ILE A 22 -5.41 -1.72 8.29
CA ILE A 22 -5.58 -0.28 8.46
C ILE A 22 -5.58 0.09 9.95
N ASN A 23 -6.32 -0.66 10.77
CA ASN A 23 -6.42 -0.45 12.20
C ASN A 23 -5.11 -0.73 12.92
N LYS A 24 -4.42 -1.83 12.58
CA LYS A 24 -3.08 -2.12 13.13
C LYS A 24 -2.08 -1.01 12.81
N GLU A 25 -2.03 -0.54 11.56
CA GLU A 25 -1.13 0.55 11.18
C GLU A 25 -1.48 1.86 11.90
N LYS A 26 -2.78 2.13 12.09
CA LYS A 26 -3.26 3.27 12.87
C LYS A 26 -2.81 3.21 14.32
N GLU A 27 -2.93 2.06 14.97
CA GLU A 27 -2.47 1.86 16.34
C GLU A 27 -0.96 2.05 16.46
N ILE A 28 -0.18 1.48 15.54
CA ILE A 28 1.29 1.62 15.49
C ILE A 28 1.68 3.09 15.35
N GLU A 29 1.04 3.83 14.44
CA GLU A 29 1.32 5.25 14.25
C GLU A 29 0.89 6.09 15.46
N MET A 30 -0.23 5.77 16.11
CA MET A 30 -0.69 6.46 17.33
C MET A 30 0.24 6.27 18.52
N GLN A 31 0.92 5.13 18.61
CA GLN A 31 1.85 4.80 19.71
C GLN A 31 3.24 5.43 19.55
N ARG A 32 3.54 6.10 18.43
CA ARG A 32 4.86 6.71 18.22
C ARG A 32 5.13 7.86 19.19
N GLU A 33 6.30 7.82 19.83
CA GLU A 33 6.75 8.79 20.83
C GLU A 33 6.75 10.23 20.32
N ASP A 34 7.05 10.43 19.03
CA ASP A 34 7.03 11.74 18.34
C ASP A 34 5.67 12.46 18.37
N LEU A 35 4.60 11.72 18.62
CA LEU A 35 3.23 12.22 18.64
C LEU A 35 2.67 12.40 20.05
N ILE A 36 3.32 11.83 21.08
CA ILE A 36 2.89 11.91 22.48
C ILE A 36 3.00 13.34 23.00
N SER A 37 3.96 14.11 22.49
CA SER A 37 4.18 15.52 22.87
C SER A 37 3.19 16.51 22.23
N LYS A 38 2.32 16.06 21.32
CA LYS A 38 1.43 16.93 20.53
C LYS A 38 -0.02 16.87 21.04
N PRO A 39 -0.78 17.97 20.93
CA PRO A 39 -2.21 17.97 21.21
C PRO A 39 -2.96 16.90 20.40
N GLU A 40 -3.96 16.27 21.00
CA GLU A 40 -4.70 15.14 20.44
C GLU A 40 -5.26 15.41 19.03
N ASN A 41 -5.81 16.61 18.81
CA ASN A 41 -6.33 17.04 17.51
C ASN A 41 -5.24 17.12 16.41
N ILE A 42 -4.02 17.54 16.77
CA ILE A 42 -2.88 17.61 15.84
C ILE A 42 -2.33 16.20 15.59
N ARG A 43 -2.28 15.36 16.64
CA ARG A 43 -1.86 13.96 16.54
C ARG A 43 -2.73 13.19 15.57
N GLU A 44 -4.06 13.25 15.70
CA GLU A 44 -4.99 12.54 14.80
C GLU A 44 -4.79 12.94 13.33
N ARG A 45 -4.66 14.24 13.04
CA ARG A 45 -4.42 14.73 11.68
C ARG A 45 -3.09 14.25 11.10
N ILE A 46 -2.04 14.15 11.93
CA ILE A 46 -0.74 13.62 11.49
C ILE A 46 -0.85 12.12 11.21
N VAL A 47 -1.50 11.37 12.10
CA VAL A 47 -1.72 9.93 11.96
C VAL A 47 -2.51 9.63 10.69
N GLU A 48 -3.59 10.36 10.43
CA GLU A 48 -4.41 10.20 9.22
C GLU A 48 -3.59 10.40 7.93
N GLY A 49 -2.74 11.44 7.89
CA GLY A 49 -1.84 11.66 6.74
C GLY A 49 -0.81 10.55 6.56
N ARG A 50 -0.26 10.01 7.65
CA ARG A 50 0.69 8.90 7.61
C ARG A 50 0.03 7.60 7.17
N ILE A 51 -1.16 7.29 7.68
CA ILE A 51 -1.96 6.13 7.25
C ILE A 51 -2.27 6.26 5.77
N THR A 52 -2.76 7.41 5.31
CA THR A 52 -3.07 7.63 3.88
C THR A 52 -1.85 7.38 3.01
N LYS A 53 -0.68 7.90 3.41
CA LYS A 53 0.58 7.63 2.70
C LYS A 53 0.91 6.14 2.68
N ARG A 54 0.79 5.46 3.82
CA ARG A 54 1.09 4.04 3.96
C ARG A 54 0.17 3.16 3.11
N LEU A 55 -1.13 3.45 3.09
CA LEU A 55 -2.09 2.76 2.23
C LEU A 55 -1.77 2.99 0.75
N GLY A 56 -1.38 4.21 0.38
CA GLY A 56 -0.90 4.52 -0.97
C GLY A 56 0.36 3.74 -1.36
N GLU A 57 1.28 3.53 -0.42
CA GLU A 57 2.49 2.70 -0.59
C GLU A 57 2.16 1.22 -0.83
N LEU A 58 1.13 0.70 -0.15
CA LEU A 58 0.71 -0.69 -0.25
C LEU A 58 -0.12 -0.98 -1.52
N ALA A 59 -0.78 0.03 -2.10
CA ALA A 59 -1.68 -0.10 -3.24
C ALA A 59 -1.01 0.24 -4.58
N LEU A 60 -1.06 -0.68 -5.54
CA LEU A 60 -0.48 -0.51 -6.88
C LEU A 60 -1.04 0.72 -7.62
N SER A 61 -2.34 0.96 -7.48
CA SER A 61 -3.07 2.02 -8.18
C SER A 61 -2.60 3.43 -7.78
N GLU A 62 -2.11 3.59 -6.56
CA GLU A 62 -1.64 4.85 -5.99
C GLU A 62 -0.12 5.06 -6.14
N GLN A 63 0.57 4.10 -6.74
CA GLN A 63 2.00 4.26 -7.03
C GLN A 63 2.25 5.22 -8.19
N PRO A 64 3.33 6.01 -8.13
CA PRO A 64 3.82 6.73 -9.29
C PRO A 64 4.30 5.74 -10.36
N PHE A 65 4.08 6.07 -11.63
CA PHE A 65 4.47 5.22 -12.74
C PHE A 65 5.97 5.29 -12.98
N ILE A 66 6.64 4.15 -13.06
CA ILE A 66 8.12 4.08 -13.05
C ILE A 66 8.81 4.80 -14.22
N LYS A 67 8.09 5.04 -15.33
CA LYS A 67 8.63 5.76 -16.49
C LYS A 67 8.32 7.25 -16.43
N ASP A 68 7.36 7.64 -15.59
CA ASP A 68 6.90 9.02 -15.42
C ASP A 68 6.27 9.17 -14.03
N ASP A 69 7.08 9.62 -13.07
CA ASP A 69 6.67 9.76 -11.68
C ASP A 69 5.60 10.85 -11.47
N SER A 70 5.30 11.65 -12.50
CA SER A 70 4.23 12.65 -12.47
C SER A 70 2.83 12.03 -12.62
N VAL A 71 2.75 10.79 -13.08
CA VAL A 71 1.49 10.09 -13.37
C VAL A 71 1.34 8.90 -12.43
N LEU A 72 0.17 8.80 -11.78
CA LEU A 72 -0.17 7.61 -10.99
C LEU A 72 -0.62 6.46 -11.90
N VAL A 73 -0.37 5.23 -11.46
CA VAL A 73 -0.75 4.02 -12.22
C VAL A 73 -2.26 4.00 -12.52
N LYS A 74 -3.12 4.42 -11.58
CA LYS A 74 -4.57 4.54 -11.83
C LYS A 74 -4.91 5.50 -12.97
N ASP A 75 -4.17 6.59 -13.10
CA ASP A 75 -4.42 7.60 -14.11
C ASP A 75 -3.89 7.17 -15.47
N LEU A 76 -2.75 6.46 -15.50
CA LEU A 76 -2.26 5.80 -16.71
C LEU A 76 -3.27 4.77 -17.24
N VAL A 77 -3.86 3.95 -16.35
CA VAL A 77 -4.90 2.98 -16.74
C VAL A 77 -6.12 3.71 -17.32
N LYS A 78 -6.59 4.79 -16.67
CA LYS A 78 -7.71 5.60 -17.19
C LYS A 78 -7.41 6.23 -18.56
N GLN A 79 -6.22 6.79 -18.75
CA GLN A 79 -5.79 7.35 -20.04
C GLN A 79 -5.80 6.27 -21.14
N THR A 80 -5.35 5.07 -20.80
CA THR A 80 -5.34 3.93 -21.72
C THR A 80 -6.76 3.46 -22.07
N VAL A 81 -7.66 3.40 -21.09
CA VAL A 81 -9.09 3.12 -21.30
C VAL A 81 -9.72 4.13 -22.24
N ALA A 82 -9.43 5.43 -22.05
CA ALA A 82 -9.95 6.48 -22.92
C ALA A 82 -9.41 6.39 -24.36
N ALA A 83 -8.15 5.98 -24.54
CA ALA A 83 -7.53 5.82 -25.86
C ALA A 83 -8.04 4.60 -26.62
N ILE A 84 -8.30 3.48 -25.93
CA ILE A 84 -8.71 2.21 -26.54
C ILE A 84 -10.23 2.11 -26.67
N GLY A 85 -10.98 2.76 -25.77
CA GLY A 85 -12.44 2.68 -25.71
C GLY A 85 -12.98 1.41 -25.02
N GLU A 86 -12.10 0.64 -24.40
CA GLU A 86 -12.43 -0.59 -23.65
C GLU A 86 -12.05 -0.45 -22.18
N ASN A 87 -12.84 -1.07 -21.29
CA ASN A 87 -12.59 -1.05 -19.86
C ASN A 87 -11.42 -1.97 -19.49
N ILE A 88 -10.37 -1.40 -18.90
CA ILE A 88 -9.16 -2.11 -18.47
C ILE A 88 -9.07 -2.03 -16.95
N LYS A 89 -8.99 -3.18 -16.29
CA LYS A 89 -8.80 -3.28 -14.84
C LYS A 89 -7.69 -4.28 -14.52
N VAL A 90 -6.81 -3.90 -13.61
CA VAL A 90 -5.87 -4.84 -13.00
C VAL A 90 -6.65 -5.71 -12.02
N ARG A 91 -6.71 -7.03 -12.26
CA ARG A 91 -7.46 -7.95 -11.38
C ARG A 91 -6.61 -8.52 -10.25
N ARG A 92 -5.37 -8.91 -10.55
CA ARG A 92 -4.43 -9.51 -9.60
C ARG A 92 -3.01 -9.42 -10.15
N PHE A 93 -2.03 -9.37 -9.27
CA PHE A 93 -0.63 -9.57 -9.60
C PHE A 93 0.00 -10.52 -8.58
N VAL A 94 1.11 -11.15 -8.94
CA VAL A 94 1.94 -11.91 -8.02
C VAL A 94 3.38 -11.49 -8.29
N ARG A 95 4.11 -11.18 -7.22
CA ARG A 95 5.53 -10.87 -7.26
C ARG A 95 6.27 -12.03 -6.62
N PHE A 96 7.25 -12.60 -7.32
CA PHE A 96 8.16 -13.57 -6.77
C PHE A 96 9.51 -12.89 -6.54
N THR A 97 10.02 -12.95 -5.32
CA THR A 97 11.37 -12.46 -4.98
C THR A 97 12.22 -13.67 -4.58
N LEU A 98 13.39 -13.82 -5.21
CA LEU A 98 14.29 -14.93 -4.89
C LEU A 98 14.82 -14.75 -3.46
N GLY A 99 14.67 -15.78 -2.62
CA GLY A 99 15.13 -15.76 -1.23
C GLY A 99 14.14 -15.17 -0.23
N GLU A 100 12.89 -14.87 -0.64
CA GLU A 100 11.82 -14.48 0.27
C GLU A 100 11.36 -15.71 1.08
N THR A 101 11.70 -15.75 2.37
CA THR A 101 11.20 -16.76 3.33
C THR A 101 9.86 -16.31 3.89
N ASN A 102 8.82 -17.14 3.75
CA ASN A 102 7.55 -16.93 4.43
C ASN A 102 7.75 -17.13 5.94
N GLU A 103 7.84 -16.07 6.73
CA GLU A 103 8.06 -16.18 8.19
C GLU A 103 6.83 -16.67 8.99
N GLU A 104 5.74 -17.11 8.34
CA GLU A 104 4.49 -17.48 9.02
C GLU A 104 4.27 -19.00 9.24
N THR A 105 5.32 -19.82 9.23
CA THR A 105 5.22 -21.25 9.63
C THR A 105 6.31 -21.67 10.62
N GLN A 106 6.41 -20.95 11.74
CA GLN A 106 7.05 -21.47 12.96
C GLN A 106 6.11 -21.32 14.16
N THR A 107 4.98 -22.01 14.12
CA THR A 107 4.29 -22.42 15.33
C THR A 107 3.94 -23.90 15.20
N GLU A 108 4.30 -24.66 16.24
CA GLU A 108 4.12 -26.11 16.43
C GLU A 108 5.20 -27.03 15.82
N THR A 109 6.27 -27.30 16.59
CA THR A 109 6.43 -28.56 17.35
C THR A 109 7.87 -28.64 17.91
N GLU A 110 8.09 -28.16 19.13
CA GLU A 110 9.18 -28.67 19.99
C GLU A 110 8.66 -28.81 21.43
N ALA A 111 8.91 -30.01 21.99
CA ALA A 111 8.67 -30.54 23.34
C ALA A 111 7.28 -31.11 23.66
#